data_AF-A0A527XM12-F1
#
_entry.id   AF-A0A527XM12-F1
#
_cell.length_a   1.000
_cell.length_b   1.000
_cell.length_c   1.000
_cell.angle_alpha   90.00
_cell.angle_beta   90.00
_cell.angle_gamma   90.00
#
_symmetry.space_group_name_H-M   'P 1'
#
loop_
_entity.id
_entity.type
_entity.pdbx_description
1 polymer ?
#
loop_
_entity_poly.entity_id
_entity_poly.type
_entity_poly.pdbx_seq_one_letter_code
_entity_poly.pdbx_strand_id
1 'polypeptide(L)' 'MADVRIQGVTKRFGDTVAVDDLDLTIKDGEFVVLLGP' A
#
# COMPACT_ATOMS: atom_id res chain seq x y z
N MET A 1 -14.17 -13.17 5.75
CA MET A 1 -13.57 -11.84 5.58
C MET A 1 -12.16 -12.09 4.98
N ALA A 2 -11.47 -11.10 4.42
CA ALA A 2 -10.35 -11.33 3.50
C ALA A 2 -9.07 -10.60 3.91
N ASP A 3 -7.93 -11.29 3.77
CA ASP A 3 -6.60 -10.70 3.91
C ASP A 3 -6.27 -9.82 2.69
N VAL A 4 -5.55 -8.71 2.91
CA VAL A 4 -5.07 -7.82 1.85
C VAL A 4 -3.54 -7.83 1.85
N ARG A 5 -2.95 -8.02 0.67
CA ARG A 5 -1.50 -8.04 0.47
C ARG A 5 -1.10 -7.18 -0.72
N ILE A 6 -0.27 -6.18 -0.47
CA ILE A 6 0.39 -5.31 -1.45
C ILE A 6 1.86 -5.71 -1.44
N GLN A 7 2.43 -5.98 -2.62
CA GLN A 7 3.81 -6.46 -2.72
C GLN A 7 4.58 -5.71 -3.82
N GLY A 8 5.67 -5.07 -3.45
CA GLY A 8 6.55 -4.31 -4.34
C GLY A 8 5.83 -3.32 -5.26
N VAL A 9 4.73 -2.71 -4.79
CA VAL A 9 3.88 -1.89 -5.65
C VAL A 9 4.51 -0.52 -5.84
N THR A 10 4.79 -0.19 -7.09
CA THR A 10 5.26 1.13 -7.52
C THR A 10 4.20 1.81 -8.39
N LYS A 11 3.87 3.06 -8.10
CA LYS A 11 2.96 3.90 -8.90
C LYS A 11 3.64 5.18 -9.34
N ARG A 12 3.66 5.38 -10.67
CA ARG A 12 4.24 6.55 -11.33
C ARG A 12 3.18 7.33 -12.11
N PHE A 13 3.33 8.65 -12.13
CA PHE A 13 2.56 9.59 -12.95
C PHE A 13 3.55 10.44 -13.76
N GLY A 14 3.83 10.02 -14.99
CA GLY A 14 4.95 10.54 -15.76
C GLY A 14 6.26 10.26 -15.02
N ASP A 15 7.06 11.31 -14.81
CA ASP A 15 8.33 11.23 -14.09
C ASP A 15 8.16 11.16 -12.56
N THR A 16 6.98 11.48 -12.03
CA THR A 16 6.72 11.52 -10.59
C THR A 16 6.41 10.14 -10.02
N VAL A 17 7.16 9.72 -9.00
CA VAL A 17 6.88 8.50 -8.23
C VAL A 17 5.96 8.84 -7.07
N ALA A 18 4.72 8.35 -7.12
CA ALA A 18 3.73 8.55 -6.07
C ALA A 18 3.77 7.46 -5.00
N VAL A 19 4.09 6.23 -5.41
CA VAL A 19 4.34 5.09 -4.51
C VAL A 19 5.58 4.39 -5.04
N ASP A 20 6.55 4.13 -4.17
CA ASP A 20 7.81 3.46 -4.54
C ASP A 20 7.95 2.19 -3.70
N ASP A 21 8.00 1.04 -4.38
CA ASP A 21 8.25 -0.29 -3.81
C ASP A 21 7.49 -0.61 -2.49
N LEU A 22 6.16 -0.43 -2.49
CA LEU A 22 5.35 -0.64 -1.29
C LEU A 22 5.04 -2.13 -1.05
N ASP A 23 5.47 -2.62 0.11
CA ASP A 23 5.01 -3.87 0.73
C ASP A 23 4.10 -3.57 1.93
N LEU A 24 2.86 -4.06 1.91
CA LEU A 24 1.90 -3.93 3.01
C LEU A 24 1.04 -5.20 3.13
N THR A 25 0.87 -5.70 4.35
CA THR A 25 -0.05 -6.80 4.67
C THR A 25 -1.03 -6.32 5.71
N ILE A 26 -2.33 -6.44 5.43
CA ILE A 26 -3.43 -6.16 6.36
C ILE A 26 -4.13 -7.49 6.61
N LYS A 27 -4.16 -7.92 7.87
CA LYS A 27 -4.75 -9.20 8.27
C LYS A 27 -6.27 -9.08 8.36
N ASP A 28 -6.94 -10.22 8.23
CA ASP A 28 -8.37 -10.29 8.46
C ASP A 28 -8.76 -9.71 9.83
N GLY A 29 -9.75 -8.79 9.84
CA GLY A 29 -10.20 -8.10 11.05
C GLY A 29 -9.29 -6.97 11.57
N GLU A 30 -8.18 -6.67 10.90
CA GLU A 30 -7.28 -5.59 11.28
C GLU A 30 -7.83 -4.21 10.86
N PHE A 31 -7.82 -3.24 11.78
CA PHE A 31 -8.22 -1.86 11.50
C PHE A 31 -6.97 -1.01 11.24
N VAL A 32 -6.78 -0.59 9.99
CA VAL A 32 -5.59 0.16 9.55
C VAL A 32 -5.99 1.53 9.02
N VAL A 33 -5.21 2.56 9.33
CA VAL A 33 -5.35 3.92 8.79
C VAL A 33 -4.05 4.31 8.10
N LEU A 34 -4.14 4.78 6.85
CA LEU A 34 -3.00 5.33 6.12
C LEU A 34 -2.96 6.85 6.35
N LEU A 35 -1.91 7.33 7.00
CA LEU A 35 -1.69 8.75 7.30
C LEU A 35 -0.44 9.25 6.57
N GLY A 36 -0.51 10.50 6.12
CA GLY A 36 0.59 11.24 5.53
C GLY A 36 0.51 12.72 5.94
N PRO A 37 1.55 13.51 5.66
CA PRO A 37 1.49 14.97 5.79
C PRO A 37 0.39 15.60 4.92
#